data_AF-A0A5K1D717-F1
#
_entry.id   AF-A0A5K1D717-F1
#
_cell.length_a   1.000
_cell.length_b   1.000
_cell.length_c   1.000
_cell.angle_alpha   90.00
_cell.angle_beta   90.00
_cell.angle_gamma   90.00
#
_symmetry.space_group_name_H-M   'P 1'
#
loop_
_entity.id
_entity.type
_entity.pdbx_description
1 polymer ?
#
loop_
_entity_poly.entity_id
_entity_poly.type
_entity_poly.pdbx_seq_one_letter_code
_entity_poly.pdbx_strand_id
1 'polypeptide(L)'
;KLTSDGSTTPAGLVAAALAHAFGLFVAVSVGANISGGHVNPAVTFGAFLGGNITLLRGILYWIAQLLGSVVACLLLKFSTGGL
;
A
#
# COMPACT_ATOMS: atom_id res chain seq x y z
N LYS A 1 -6.70 24.46 3.34
CA LYS A 1 -5.78 23.60 4.12
C LYS A 1 -6.65 22.72 5.00
N LEU A 2 -6.85 21.45 4.64
CA LEU A 2 -7.37 20.49 5.60
C LEU A 2 -6.41 20.54 6.80
N THR A 3 -6.93 20.91 7.98
CA THR A 3 -6.26 21.35 9.21
C THR A 3 -4.76 21.03 9.30
N SER A 4 -3.91 22.04 9.57
CA SER A 4 -2.45 21.90 9.72
C SER A 4 -2.02 20.78 10.67
N ASP A 5 -2.88 20.46 11.65
CA ASP A 5 -2.67 19.47 12.70
C ASP A 5 -3.69 18.32 12.63
N GLY A 6 -4.44 18.20 11.53
CA GLY A 6 -5.51 17.22 11.41
C GLY A 6 -5.00 15.80 11.63
N SER A 7 -3.84 15.47 11.06
CA SER A 7 -3.18 14.17 11.17
C SER A 7 -2.57 13.87 12.54
N THR A 8 -2.37 14.87 13.42
CA THR A 8 -1.79 14.67 14.76
C THR A 8 -2.85 14.66 15.87
N THR A 9 -4.10 14.98 15.55
CA THR A 9 -5.22 14.78 16.48
C THR A 9 -5.53 13.29 16.69
N PRO A 10 -6.02 12.87 17.87
CA PRO A 10 -6.47 11.49 18.07
C PRO A 10 -7.49 11.03 17.02
N ALA A 11 -8.43 11.89 16.65
CA ALA A 11 -9.44 11.59 15.62
C ALA A 11 -8.81 11.40 14.24
N GLY A 12 -7.84 12.24 13.85
CA GLY A 12 -7.15 12.12 12.57
C GLY A 12 -6.25 10.90 12.47
N LEU A 13 -5.59 10.51 13.57
CA LEU A 13 -4.82 9.26 13.62
C LEU A 13 -5.72 8.04 13.43
N VAL A 14 -6.89 8.02 14.08
CA VAL A 14 -7.88 6.94 13.90
C VAL A 14 -8.41 6.93 12.46
N ALA A 15 -8.73 8.10 11.89
CA ALA A 15 -9.18 8.20 10.50
C ALA A 15 -8.12 7.70 9.51
N ALA A 16 -6.85 8.08 9.69
CA ALA A 16 -5.74 7.62 8.85
C ALA A 16 -5.53 6.11 8.98
N ALA A 17 -5.58 5.56 10.20
CA ALA A 17 -5.45 4.13 10.44
C ALA A 17 -6.57 3.33 9.75
N LEU A 18 -7.82 3.77 9.88
CA LEU A 18 -8.97 3.12 9.24
C LEU A 18 -8.89 3.20 7.71
N ALA A 19 -8.54 4.38 7.16
CA ALA A 19 -8.38 4.55 5.72
C ALA A 19 -7.31 3.61 5.16
N HIS A 20 -6.17 3.48 5.85
CA HIS A 20 -5.11 2.57 5.45
C HIS A 20 -5.53 1.10 5.56
N ALA A 21 -6.19 0.73 6.66
CA ALA A 21 -6.65 -0.63 6.90
C ALA A 21 -7.66 -1.09 5.86
N PHE A 22 -8.68 -0.29 5.56
CA PHE A 22 -9.68 -0.64 4.54
C PHE A 22 -9.09 -0.63 3.12
N GLY A 23 -8.22 0.33 2.82
CA GLY A 23 -7.51 0.36 1.53
C GLY A 23 -6.68 -0.90 1.30
N LEU A 24 -5.89 -1.31 2.30
CA LEU A 24 -5.12 -2.55 2.25
C LEU A 24 -6.02 -3.79 2.21
N PHE A 25 -7.10 -3.82 2.99
CA PHE A 25 -8.06 -4.93 3.00
C PHE A 25 -8.59 -5.19 1.59
N VAL A 26 -9.10 -4.16 0.91
CA VAL A 26 -9.62 -4.30 -0.46
C VAL A 26 -8.52 -4.72 -1.43
N ALA A 27 -7.33 -4.09 -1.35
CA ALA A 27 -6.21 -4.42 -2.23
C ALA A 27 -5.78 -5.89 -2.10
N VAL A 28 -5.69 -6.40 -0.87
CA VAL A 28 -5.38 -7.80 -0.59
C VAL A 28 -6.52 -8.70 -1.05
N SER A 29 -7.79 -8.40 -0.73
CA SER A 29 -8.94 -9.21 -1.12
C SER A 29 -9.02 -9.44 -2.63
N VAL A 30 -8.78 -8.39 -3.43
CA VAL A 30 -8.79 -8.51 -4.90
C VAL A 30 -7.55 -9.22 -5.42
N GLY A 31 -6.39 -9.03 -4.77
CA GLY A 31 -5.11 -9.61 -5.19
C GLY A 31 -4.83 -11.03 -4.68
N ALA A 32 -5.57 -11.52 -3.66
CA ALA A 32 -5.23 -12.72 -2.91
C ALA A 32 -5.12 -13.97 -3.79
N ASN A 33 -6.13 -14.24 -4.64
CA ASN A 33 -6.14 -15.44 -5.47
C ASN A 33 -5.27 -15.35 -6.74
N ILE A 34 -4.70 -14.17 -7.03
CA ILE A 34 -3.90 -13.92 -8.23
C ILE A 34 -2.40 -13.87 -7.88
N SER A 35 -2.05 -13.03 -6.91
CA SER A 35 -0.66 -12.74 -6.52
C SER A 35 -0.39 -13.04 -5.04
N GLY A 36 -1.32 -13.62 -4.29
CA GLY A 36 -1.19 -13.74 -2.84
C GLY A 36 -1.33 -12.40 -2.10
N GLY A 37 -1.65 -11.31 -2.81
CA GLY A 37 -1.98 -10.02 -2.21
C GLY A 37 -0.86 -9.41 -1.36
N HIS A 38 0.42 -9.61 -1.68
CA HIS A 38 1.51 -9.10 -0.82
C HIS A 38 1.47 -7.58 -0.64
N VAL A 39 1.23 -6.85 -1.74
CA VAL A 39 1.06 -5.37 -1.84
C VAL A 39 2.05 -4.50 -1.05
N ASN A 40 3.15 -5.09 -0.58
CA ASN A 40 4.11 -4.51 0.32
C ASN A 40 5.47 -5.22 0.12
N PRO A 41 6.56 -4.46 -0.10
CA PRO A 41 7.89 -5.03 -0.20
C PRO A 41 8.35 -5.82 1.02
N ALA A 42 7.98 -5.41 2.23
CA ALA A 42 8.36 -6.12 3.46
C ALA A 42 7.64 -7.46 3.59
N VAL A 43 6.36 -7.54 3.23
CA VAL A 43 5.59 -8.81 3.18
C VAL A 43 6.18 -9.73 2.13
N THR A 44 6.51 -9.20 0.95
CA THR A 44 7.15 -9.96 -0.13
C THR A 44 8.51 -10.51 0.31
N PHE A 45 9.29 -9.71 1.03
CA PHE A 45 10.58 -10.15 1.59
C PHE A 45 10.38 -11.28 2.60
N GLY A 46 9.41 -11.16 3.51
CA GLY A 46 9.06 -12.24 4.45
C GLY A 46 8.64 -13.52 3.75
N ALA A 47 7.84 -13.43 2.68
CA ALA A 47 7.44 -14.57 1.88
C ALA A 47 8.64 -15.23 1.17
N PHE A 48 9.60 -14.44 0.67
CA PHE A 48 10.84 -14.94 0.08
C PHE A 48 11.70 -15.67 1.11
N LEU A 49 11.91 -15.07 2.29
CA LEU A 49 12.72 -15.67 3.35
C LEU A 49 12.07 -16.95 3.91
N GLY A 50 10.73 -16.99 3.93
CA GLY A 50 9.94 -18.18 4.27
C GLY A 50 9.88 -19.24 3.16
N GLY A 51 10.54 -19.05 2.02
CA GLY A 51 10.57 -20.02 0.92
C GLY A 51 9.29 -20.12 0.10
N ASN A 52 8.34 -19.19 0.26
CA ASN A 52 7.05 -19.20 -0.45
C ASN A 52 7.14 -18.64 -1.88
N ILE A 53 8.17 -17.85 -2.17
CA ILE A 53 8.43 -17.29 -3.50
C ILE A 53 9.92 -17.35 -3.84
N THR A 54 10.24 -17.37 -5.14
CA THR A 54 11.62 -17.30 -5.63
C THR A 54 12.15 -15.86 -5.60
N LEU A 55 13.48 -15.68 -5.59
CA LEU A 55 14.12 -14.36 -5.59
C LEU A 55 13.69 -13.51 -6.79
N LEU A 56 13.69 -14.10 -7.99
CA LEU A 56 13.26 -13.39 -9.21
C LEU A 56 11.81 -12.91 -9.09
N ARG A 57 10.91 -13.75 -8.57
CA ARG A 57 9.51 -13.38 -8.34
C ARG A 57 9.41 -12.27 -7.29
N GLY A 58 10.22 -12.32 -6.23
CA GLY A 58 10.33 -11.25 -5.23
C GLY A 58 10.73 -9.90 -5.83
N ILE A 59 11.74 -9.88 -6.69
CA ILE A 59 12.18 -8.66 -7.39
C ILE A 59 11.07 -8.09 -8.28
N LEU A 60 10.39 -8.95 -9.04
CA LEU A 60 9.26 -8.52 -9.88
C LEU A 60 8.10 -7.94 -9.05
N TYR A 61 7.82 -8.53 -7.88
CA TYR A 61 6.84 -7.98 -6.94
C TYR A 61 7.24 -6.59 -6.45
N TRP A 62 8.50 -6.38 -6.07
CA TRP A 62 8.98 -5.08 -5.62
C TRP A 62 8.87 -4.02 -6.69
N ILE A 63 9.28 -4.33 -7.93
CA ILE A 63 9.14 -3.39 -9.06
C ILE A 63 7.66 -3.01 -9.24
N ALA A 64 6.77 -3.99 -9.30
CA ALA A 64 5.34 -3.74 -9.46
C ALA A 64 4.74 -2.93 -8.30
N GLN A 65 5.11 -3.25 -7.05
CA GLN A 65 4.64 -2.56 -5.85
C GLN A 65 5.10 -1.10 -5.80
N LEU A 66 6.36 -0.85 -6.12
CA LEU A 66 6.93 0.51 -6.13
C LEU A 66 6.33 1.35 -7.27
N LEU A 67 6.20 0.78 -8.47
CA LEU A 67 5.53 1.48 -9.58
C LEU A 67 4.06 1.77 -9.26
N GLY A 68 3.34 0.81 -8.67
CA GLY A 68 1.97 1.00 -8.20
C GLY A 68 1.86 2.12 -7.16
N SER A 69 2.80 2.18 -6.22
CA SER A 69 2.85 3.26 -5.21
C SER A 69 3.07 4.64 -5.85
N VAL A 70 3.99 4.75 -6.82
CA VAL A 70 4.21 6.00 -7.56
C VAL A 70 2.94 6.45 -8.28
N VAL A 71 2.28 5.54 -9.00
CA VAL A 71 1.03 5.83 -9.72
C VAL A 71 -0.09 6.24 -8.75
N ALA A 72 -0.22 5.56 -7.61
CA ALA A 72 -1.20 5.90 -6.59
C ALA A 72 -0.98 7.30 -6.01
N CYS A 73 0.27 7.68 -5.70
CA CYS A 73 0.61 9.01 -5.22
C CYS A 73 0.31 10.11 -6.25
N LEU A 74 0.63 9.85 -7.53
CA LEU A 74 0.31 10.78 -8.63
C LEU A 74 -1.20 10.95 -8.81
N LEU A 75 -1.95 9.85 -8.77
CA LEU A 75 -3.40 9.88 -8.88
C LEU A 75 -4.04 10.61 -7.69
N LEU A 76 -3.55 10.37 -6.48
CA LEU A 76 -4.00 11.09 -5.28
C LEU A 76 -3.80 12.59 -5.44
N LYS A 77 -2.57 13.01 -5.79
CA LYS A 77 -2.24 14.44 -6.02
C LYS A 77 -3.12 15.06 -7.11
N PHE A 78 -3.38 14.33 -8.19
CA PHE A 78 -4.26 14.79 -9.26
C PHE A 78 -5.71 14.95 -8.76
N SER A 79 -6.21 13.97 -8.02
CA SER A 79 -7.60 13.91 -7.54
C SER A 79 -7.90 14.94 -6.45
N THR A 80 -6.90 15.32 -5.64
CA THR A 80 -7.02 16.37 -4.63
C THR A 80 -6.75 17.77 -5.19
N GLY A 81 -6.42 17.90 -6.49
CA GLY A 81 -6.06 19.19 -7.08
C GLY A 81 -4.71 19.74 -6.57
N GLY A 82 -3.82 18.86 -6.12
CA GLY A 82 -2.50 19.22 -5.60
C GLY A 82 -2.50 19.70 -4.14
N LEU A 83 -3.60 19.49 -3.42
CA LEU A 83 -3.69 19.70 -1.97
C LEU A 83 -2.80 18.74 -1.17
#